data_AF-A0A7V8WIU5-F1
#
_entry.id   AF-A0A7V8WIU5-F1
#
_cell.length_a   1.000
_cell.length_b   1.000
_cell.length_c   1.000
_cell.angle_alpha   90.00
_cell.angle_beta   90.00
_cell.angle_gamma   90.00
#
_symmetry.space_group_name_H-M   'P 1'
#
loop_
_entity.id
_entity.type
_entity.pdbx_description
1 polymer ?
#
loop_
_entity_poly.entity_id
_entity_poly.type
_entity_poly.pdbx_seq_one_letter_code
_entity_poly.pdbx_strand_id
1 'polypeptide(L)'
;DRMHGYFVHPFDNDAFISGNGTIALEILEDAPDVDAVIAPLGGGGLLAGIAAGFRELKPDVKTYAAEPETAAPLAASFKAGRASAFEGWTSSFVDGAGGRSVLPTMWPLLKDMVETSLVVPLDDAARAMRLVADRVHVIMEGAAACAVAAALSPEFAARGHKKVVAVVSGGNIDLTRFAQLTGACEEKQNYEL
;
A
#
# COMPACT_ATOMS: atom_id res chain seq x y z
N ASP A 1 -36.16 -16.46 4.92
CA ASP A 1 -36.58 -16.44 3.49
C ASP A 1 -36.86 -15.06 2.88
N ARG A 2 -36.33 -13.93 3.38
CA ARG A 2 -36.68 -12.60 2.80
C ARG A 2 -35.54 -11.60 2.58
N MET A 3 -34.27 -12.02 2.62
CA MET A 3 -33.20 -11.22 2.01
C MET A 3 -32.29 -12.12 1.18
N HIS A 4 -32.43 -12.02 -0.13
CA HIS A 4 -31.45 -12.50 -1.10
C HIS A 4 -30.53 -11.33 -1.42
N GLY A 5 -29.32 -11.33 -0.85
CA GLY A 5 -28.29 -10.33 -1.13
C GLY A 5 -27.13 -10.97 -1.89
N TYR A 6 -26.46 -10.19 -2.74
CA TYR A 6 -25.17 -10.57 -3.31
C TYR A 6 -24.07 -9.97 -2.43
N PHE A 7 -23.25 -10.83 -1.83
CA PHE A 7 -22.11 -10.37 -1.04
C PHE A 7 -21.00 -9.89 -1.97
N VAL A 8 -20.72 -8.59 -1.93
CA VAL A 8 -19.59 -7.98 -2.63
C VAL A 8 -18.37 -8.06 -1.70
N HIS A 9 -17.44 -8.95 -2.00
CA HIS A 9 -16.22 -9.07 -1.22
C HIS A 9 -15.39 -7.78 -1.37
N PRO A 10 -14.85 -7.20 -0.28
CA PRO A 10 -14.10 -5.93 -0.33
C PRO A 10 -12.74 -6.00 -1.05
N PHE A 11 -12.38 -7.13 -1.67
CA PHE A 11 -11.13 -7.27 -2.45
C PHE A 11 -11.04 -8.56 -3.28
N ASP A 12 -11.48 -9.70 -2.74
CA ASP A 12 -11.42 -11.02 -3.40
C ASP A 12 -12.62 -11.21 -4.34
N ASN A 13 -12.66 -10.37 -5.37
CA ASN A 13 -13.70 -10.34 -6.39
C ASN A 13 -13.11 -9.81 -7.70
N ASP A 14 -13.30 -10.53 -8.80
CA ASP A 14 -12.69 -10.18 -10.10
C ASP A 14 -13.11 -8.80 -10.62
N ALA A 15 -14.36 -8.36 -10.37
CA ALA A 15 -14.82 -7.03 -10.76
C ALA A 15 -14.15 -5.94 -9.90
N PHE A 16 -13.91 -6.22 -8.61
CA PHE A 16 -13.15 -5.33 -7.75
C PHE A 16 -11.69 -5.23 -8.21
N ILE A 17 -11.04 -6.36 -8.48
CA ILE A 17 -9.63 -6.41 -8.92
C ILE A 17 -9.47 -5.71 -10.27
N SER A 18 -10.29 -6.05 -11.26
CA SER A 18 -10.22 -5.44 -12.60
C SER A 18 -10.53 -3.95 -12.56
N GLY A 19 -11.48 -3.51 -11.74
CA GLY A 19 -11.76 -2.08 -11.52
C GLY A 19 -10.55 -1.32 -11.01
N ASN A 20 -9.78 -1.89 -10.07
CA ASN A 20 -8.54 -1.28 -9.59
C ASN A 20 -7.39 -1.34 -10.61
N GLY A 21 -7.51 -2.16 -11.66
CA GLY A 21 -6.54 -2.20 -12.76
C GLY A 21 -6.52 -0.93 -13.60
N THR A 22 -7.57 -0.11 -13.56
CA THR A 22 -7.59 1.18 -14.30
C THR A 22 -6.54 2.15 -13.80
N ILE A 23 -6.12 2.04 -12.53
CA ILE A 23 -5.04 2.86 -11.96
C ILE A 23 -3.73 2.64 -12.74
N ALA A 24 -3.47 1.43 -13.24
CA ALA A 24 -2.28 1.20 -14.07
C ALA A 24 -2.37 1.90 -15.43
N LEU A 25 -3.58 2.02 -16.01
CA LEU A 25 -3.81 2.78 -17.24
C LEU A 25 -3.49 4.26 -17.02
N GLU A 26 -4.03 4.83 -15.94
CA GLU A 26 -3.86 6.24 -15.58
C GLU A 26 -2.38 6.54 -15.26
N ILE A 27 -1.69 5.67 -14.52
CA ILE A 27 -0.25 5.82 -14.26
C ILE A 27 0.56 5.79 -15.56
N LEU A 28 0.24 4.91 -16.52
CA LEU A 28 0.96 4.84 -17.79
C LEU A 28 0.68 6.03 -18.70
N GLU A 29 -0.49 6.66 -18.58
CA GLU A 29 -0.83 7.90 -19.27
C GLU A 29 0.00 9.08 -18.73
N ASP A 30 0.05 9.24 -17.40
CA ASP A 30 0.72 10.38 -16.75
C ASP A 30 2.25 10.20 -16.61
N ALA A 31 2.71 8.97 -16.42
CA ALA A 31 4.10 8.61 -16.18
C ALA A 31 4.52 7.42 -17.06
N PRO A 32 4.58 7.60 -18.40
CA PRO A 32 4.80 6.50 -19.35
C PRO A 32 6.15 5.80 -19.20
N ASP A 33 7.12 6.42 -18.51
CA ASP A 33 8.44 5.87 -18.22
C ASP A 33 8.64 5.45 -16.76
N VAL A 34 7.55 5.26 -16.01
CA VAL A 34 7.56 4.57 -14.70
C VAL A 34 8.28 3.21 -14.81
N ASP A 35 9.08 2.87 -13.81
CA ASP A 35 9.78 1.58 -13.70
C ASP A 35 9.40 0.79 -12.43
N ALA A 36 8.84 1.45 -11.42
CA ALA A 36 8.28 0.79 -10.26
C ALA A 36 7.00 1.45 -9.72
N VAL A 37 6.10 0.62 -9.19
CA VAL A 37 4.89 1.05 -8.49
C VAL A 37 4.80 0.37 -7.14
N ILE A 38 4.48 1.14 -6.11
CA ILE A 38 4.26 0.67 -4.74
C ILE A 38 2.84 1.01 -4.34
N ALA A 39 2.09 0.02 -3.85
CA ALA A 39 0.76 0.24 -3.30
C ALA A 39 0.60 -0.50 -1.96
N PRO A 40 -0.25 0.00 -1.05
CA PRO A 40 -0.45 -0.65 0.22
C PRO A 40 -1.23 -1.94 0.07
N LEU A 41 -0.96 -2.90 0.96
CA LEU A 41 -1.65 -4.17 0.98
C LEU A 41 -2.57 -4.30 2.20
N GLY A 42 -3.88 -4.25 1.95
CA GLY A 42 -4.90 -4.79 2.84
C GLY A 42 -5.17 -6.26 2.54
N GLY A 43 -6.24 -6.53 1.79
CA GLY A 43 -6.55 -7.88 1.28
C GLY A 43 -5.92 -8.21 -0.09
N GLY A 44 -5.33 -7.22 -0.76
CA GLY A 44 -4.57 -7.39 -2.01
C GLY A 44 -5.33 -7.10 -3.31
N GLY A 45 -6.63 -6.77 -3.27
CA GLY A 45 -7.41 -6.50 -4.49
C GLY A 45 -6.91 -5.31 -5.30
N LEU A 46 -6.60 -4.19 -4.63
CA LEU A 46 -5.98 -3.01 -5.25
C LEU A 46 -4.66 -3.36 -5.94
N LEU A 47 -3.75 -3.98 -5.19
CA LEU A 47 -2.40 -4.32 -5.67
C LEU A 47 -2.46 -5.34 -6.82
N ALA A 48 -3.32 -6.35 -6.72
CA ALA A 48 -3.52 -7.34 -7.77
C ALA A 48 -4.07 -6.70 -9.05
N GLY A 49 -5.00 -5.74 -8.95
CA GLY A 49 -5.53 -5.00 -10.08
C GLY A 49 -4.45 -4.19 -10.80
N ILE A 50 -3.73 -3.38 -10.04
CA ILE A 50 -2.61 -2.56 -10.56
C ILE A 50 -1.55 -3.45 -11.23
N ALA A 51 -1.13 -4.51 -10.54
CA ALA A 51 -0.08 -5.40 -11.05
C ALA A 51 -0.54 -6.14 -12.33
N ALA A 52 -1.81 -6.55 -12.40
CA ALA A 52 -2.37 -7.15 -13.61
C ALA A 52 -2.36 -6.18 -14.79
N GLY A 53 -2.69 -4.90 -14.56
CA GLY A 53 -2.63 -3.86 -15.58
C GLY A 53 -1.22 -3.66 -16.13
N PHE A 54 -0.21 -3.54 -15.24
CA PHE A 54 1.19 -3.41 -15.67
C PHE A 54 1.72 -4.66 -16.38
N ARG A 55 1.37 -5.86 -15.90
CA ARG A 55 1.82 -7.11 -16.52
C ARG A 55 1.39 -7.21 -17.99
N GLU A 56 0.21 -6.72 -18.33
CA GLU A 56 -0.28 -6.72 -19.71
C GLU A 56 0.33 -5.59 -20.55
N LEU A 57 0.37 -4.37 -20.00
CA LEU A 57 0.65 -3.17 -20.79
C LEU A 57 2.13 -2.79 -20.82
N LYS A 58 2.85 -3.06 -19.74
CA LYS A 58 4.26 -2.70 -19.57
C LYS A 58 4.94 -3.63 -18.55
N PRO A 59 5.21 -4.91 -18.92
CA PRO A 59 5.63 -5.97 -18.00
C PRO A 59 6.99 -5.73 -17.32
N ASP A 60 7.78 -4.77 -17.81
CA ASP A 60 9.04 -4.37 -17.18
C ASP A 60 8.84 -3.55 -15.89
N VAL A 61 7.65 -2.96 -15.68
CA VAL A 61 7.34 -2.21 -14.46
C VAL A 61 7.21 -3.17 -13.28
N LYS A 62 7.92 -2.85 -12.20
CA LYS A 62 7.96 -3.69 -10.99
C LYS A 62 6.94 -3.23 -9.96
N THR A 63 6.07 -4.14 -9.53
CA THR A 63 5.05 -3.85 -8.52
C THR A 63 5.45 -4.38 -7.15
N TYR A 64 5.35 -3.52 -6.13
CA TYR A 64 5.72 -3.81 -4.74
C TYR A 64 4.53 -3.58 -3.81
N ALA A 65 4.39 -4.45 -2.81
CA ALA A 65 3.49 -4.23 -1.69
C ALA A 65 4.16 -3.35 -0.63
N ALA A 66 3.35 -2.57 0.10
CA ALA A 66 3.75 -1.99 1.37
C ALA A 66 2.78 -2.44 2.48
N GLU A 67 3.33 -2.91 3.60
CA GLU A 67 2.59 -3.39 4.76
C GLU A 67 3.12 -2.73 6.04
N PRO A 68 2.27 -2.40 7.05
CA PRO A 68 2.78 -1.94 8.34
C PRO A 68 3.49 -3.08 9.09
N GLU A 69 4.49 -2.74 9.90
CA GLU A 69 5.23 -3.71 10.73
C GLU A 69 4.34 -4.52 11.68
N THR A 70 3.21 -3.95 12.08
CA THR A 70 2.25 -4.59 12.98
C THR A 70 1.32 -5.58 12.27
N ALA A 71 1.33 -5.63 10.93
CA ALA A 71 0.48 -6.51 10.15
C ALA A 71 1.02 -6.69 8.73
N ALA A 72 1.97 -7.63 8.55
CA ALA A 72 2.60 -7.92 7.26
C ALA A 72 2.37 -9.37 6.76
N PRO A 73 1.12 -9.77 6.50
CA PRO A 73 0.79 -11.14 6.08
C PRO A 73 1.36 -11.54 4.71
N LEU A 74 1.56 -10.61 3.76
CA LEU A 74 2.15 -10.95 2.47
C LEU A 74 3.65 -11.17 2.57
N ALA A 75 4.37 -10.36 3.36
CA ALA A 75 5.76 -10.64 3.70
C ALA A 75 5.92 -12.04 4.33
N ALA A 76 5.04 -12.40 5.27
CA ALA A 76 5.00 -13.74 5.85
C ALA A 76 4.68 -14.83 4.82
N SER A 77 3.76 -14.55 3.88
CA SER A 77 3.37 -15.49 2.82
C SER A 77 4.49 -15.72 1.81
N PHE A 78 5.24 -14.68 1.42
CA PHE A 78 6.44 -14.81 0.60
C PHE A 78 7.49 -15.68 1.28
N LYS A 79 7.76 -15.45 2.57
CA LYS A 79 8.70 -16.26 3.36
C LYS A 79 8.27 -17.74 3.43
N ALA A 80 6.97 -18.00 3.53
CA ALA A 80 6.43 -19.36 3.64
C ALA A 80 6.21 -20.05 2.28
N GLY A 81 6.23 -19.30 1.16
CA GLY A 81 5.87 -19.80 -0.17
C GLY A 81 4.38 -20.14 -0.34
N ARG A 82 3.53 -19.73 0.59
CA ARG A 82 2.08 -20.00 0.61
C ARG A 82 1.32 -18.91 1.35
N ALA A 83 0.02 -18.78 1.06
CA ALA A 83 -0.90 -18.00 1.89
C ALA A 83 -0.70 -18.33 3.38
N SER A 84 -0.39 -17.29 4.16
CA SER A 84 0.01 -17.44 5.55
C SER A 84 -0.58 -16.32 6.42
N ALA A 85 -0.80 -16.65 7.68
CA ALA A 85 -1.15 -15.68 8.71
C ALA A 85 0.09 -14.93 9.19
N PHE A 86 -0.12 -13.70 9.67
CA PHE A 86 0.88 -12.92 10.38
C PHE A 86 0.68 -13.11 11.89
N GLU A 87 1.55 -13.89 12.53
CA GLU A 87 1.42 -14.24 13.95
C GLU A 87 1.52 -13.02 14.89
N GLY A 88 2.32 -12.02 14.50
CA GLY A 88 2.56 -10.79 15.28
C GLY A 88 1.50 -9.71 15.13
N TRP A 89 0.30 -10.03 14.61
CA TRP A 89 -0.69 -9.02 14.28
C TRP A 89 -1.11 -8.19 15.51
N THR A 90 -1.00 -6.87 15.39
CA THR A 90 -1.52 -5.90 16.35
C THR A 90 -2.18 -4.73 15.64
N SER A 91 -3.25 -4.20 16.25
CA SER A 91 -3.94 -3.02 15.75
C SER A 91 -3.03 -1.80 15.85
N SER A 92 -3.04 -0.95 14.82
CA SER A 92 -2.33 0.33 14.81
C SER A 92 -3.25 1.43 14.26
N PHE A 93 -2.68 2.58 13.89
CA PHE A 93 -3.41 3.62 13.14
C PHE A 93 -3.49 3.33 11.64
N VAL A 94 -2.84 2.28 11.16
CA VAL A 94 -2.97 1.77 9.80
C VAL A 94 -4.05 0.70 9.82
N ASP A 95 -5.28 1.06 9.44
CA ASP A 95 -6.46 0.19 9.49
C ASP A 95 -7.00 -0.22 8.10
N GLY A 96 -6.68 0.55 7.05
CA GLY A 96 -6.95 0.20 5.65
C GLY A 96 -5.95 -0.77 5.00
N ALA A 97 -4.84 -1.08 5.69
CA ALA A 97 -3.81 -2.02 5.25
C ALA A 97 -3.36 -2.93 6.40
N GLY A 98 -2.78 -4.08 6.08
CA GLY A 98 -2.29 -5.03 7.09
C GLY A 98 -3.36 -5.97 7.63
N GLY A 99 -3.77 -6.94 6.81
CA GLY A 99 -4.65 -8.03 7.22
C GLY A 99 -3.99 -9.02 8.20
N ARG A 100 -4.79 -9.92 8.78
CA ARG A 100 -4.26 -11.01 9.62
C ARG A 100 -3.61 -12.14 8.80
N SER A 101 -3.98 -12.27 7.54
CA SER A 101 -3.51 -13.32 6.64
C SER A 101 -3.77 -12.95 5.19
N VAL A 102 -2.98 -13.49 4.26
CA VAL A 102 -3.33 -13.52 2.84
C VAL A 102 -4.35 -14.64 2.62
N LEU A 103 -5.42 -14.37 1.85
CA LEU A 103 -6.37 -15.42 1.49
C LEU A 103 -5.74 -16.41 0.50
N PRO A 104 -6.04 -17.72 0.59
CA PRO A 104 -5.55 -18.71 -0.37
C PRO A 104 -5.88 -18.39 -1.83
N THR A 105 -7.03 -17.74 -2.08
CA THR A 105 -7.49 -17.27 -3.39
C THR A 105 -6.67 -16.11 -3.94
N MET A 106 -6.25 -15.19 -3.07
CA MET A 106 -5.44 -14.03 -3.45
C MET A 106 -3.95 -14.36 -3.64
N TRP A 107 -3.44 -15.39 -2.95
CA TRP A 107 -2.01 -15.73 -2.96
C TRP A 107 -1.43 -15.99 -4.36
N PRO A 108 -2.05 -16.83 -5.24
CA PRO A 108 -1.53 -17.05 -6.59
C PRO A 108 -1.39 -15.74 -7.39
N LEU A 109 -2.36 -14.83 -7.28
CA LEU A 109 -2.34 -13.54 -7.96
C LEU A 109 -1.17 -12.68 -7.48
N LEU A 110 -1.02 -12.56 -6.16
CA LEU A 110 0.01 -11.71 -5.56
C LEU A 110 1.41 -12.28 -5.77
N LYS A 111 1.59 -13.59 -5.57
CA LYS A 111 2.87 -14.27 -5.74
C LYS A 111 3.45 -14.09 -7.15
N ASP A 112 2.59 -14.16 -8.17
CA ASP A 112 3.04 -14.15 -9.57
C ASP A 112 3.20 -12.74 -10.15
N MET A 113 2.65 -11.70 -9.49
CA MET A 113 2.64 -10.33 -10.02
C MET A 113 3.34 -9.29 -9.13
N VAL A 114 3.61 -9.61 -7.86
CA VAL A 114 4.24 -8.70 -6.90
C VAL A 114 5.64 -9.20 -6.59
N GLU A 115 6.62 -8.30 -6.63
CA GLU A 115 8.03 -8.65 -6.44
C GLU A 115 8.35 -9.02 -5.00
N THR A 116 7.85 -8.23 -4.05
CA THR A 116 7.93 -8.49 -2.60
C THR A 116 7.00 -7.53 -1.85
N SER A 117 6.84 -7.75 -0.55
CA SER A 117 6.28 -6.77 0.38
C SER A 117 7.40 -6.03 1.13
N LEU A 118 7.27 -4.70 1.22
CA LEU A 118 8.12 -3.80 1.99
C LEU A 118 7.42 -3.53 3.32
N VAL A 119 8.06 -3.93 4.43
CA VAL A 119 7.49 -3.80 5.78
C VAL A 119 7.90 -2.46 6.37
N VAL A 120 6.91 -1.65 6.74
CA VAL A 120 7.09 -0.24 7.07
C VAL A 120 6.88 -0.02 8.58
N PRO A 121 7.86 0.57 9.29
CA PRO A 121 7.66 1.01 10.67
C PRO A 121 6.56 2.05 10.78
N LEU A 122 5.79 2.02 11.87
CA LEU A 122 4.67 2.96 12.05
C LEU A 122 5.14 4.42 12.09
N ASP A 123 6.29 4.69 12.70
CA ASP A 123 6.86 6.04 12.75
C ASP A 123 7.23 6.55 11.34
N ASP A 124 7.66 5.66 10.46
CA ASP A 124 8.00 6.00 9.07
C ASP A 124 6.73 6.35 8.28
N ALA A 125 5.65 5.60 8.49
CA ALA A 125 4.33 5.93 7.93
C ALA A 125 3.84 7.30 8.44
N ALA A 126 3.95 7.58 9.74
CA ALA A 126 3.56 8.89 10.31
C ALA A 126 4.41 10.04 9.75
N ARG A 127 5.72 9.85 9.58
CA ARG A 127 6.60 10.84 8.92
C ARG A 127 6.22 11.05 7.46
N ALA A 128 5.85 10.00 6.73
CA ALA A 128 5.36 10.11 5.37
C ALA A 128 4.05 10.91 5.30
N MET A 129 3.10 10.68 6.22
CA MET A 129 1.85 11.46 6.32
C MET A 129 2.15 12.95 6.45
N ARG A 130 3.07 13.32 7.36
CA ARG A 130 3.50 14.71 7.55
C ARG A 130 4.14 15.28 6.28
N LEU A 131 5.07 14.55 5.67
CA LEU A 131 5.79 14.99 4.49
C LEU A 131 4.86 15.29 3.32
N VAL A 132 3.90 14.40 3.03
CA VAL A 132 2.95 14.59 1.94
C VAL A 132 2.02 15.76 2.20
N ALA A 133 1.55 15.95 3.44
CA ALA A 133 0.73 17.12 3.77
C ALA A 133 1.53 18.43 3.64
N ASP A 134 2.79 18.45 4.05
CA ASP A 134 3.64 19.66 3.99
C ASP A 134 4.09 19.99 2.56
N ARG A 135 4.40 18.98 1.74
CA ARG A 135 5.02 19.17 0.41
C ARG A 135 4.07 19.06 -0.76
N VAL A 136 3.03 18.24 -0.62
CA VAL A 136 2.06 17.92 -1.70
C VAL A 136 0.67 18.46 -1.36
N HIS A 137 0.45 18.88 -0.11
CA HIS A 137 -0.83 19.41 0.38
C HIS A 137 -1.99 18.42 0.23
N VAL A 138 -1.69 17.13 0.34
CA VAL A 138 -2.66 16.04 0.37
C VAL A 138 -2.68 15.43 1.77
N ILE A 139 -3.88 15.27 2.34
CA ILE A 139 -4.09 14.53 3.57
C ILE A 139 -4.31 13.06 3.22
N MET A 140 -3.43 12.19 3.72
CA MET A 140 -3.53 10.75 3.51
C MET A 140 -3.67 10.00 4.84
N GLU A 141 -4.33 8.84 4.79
CA GLU A 141 -4.47 7.94 5.92
C GLU A 141 -3.27 6.99 6.05
N GLY A 142 -3.22 6.20 7.14
CA GLY A 142 -2.08 5.34 7.45
C GLY A 142 -1.76 4.29 6.37
N ALA A 143 -2.78 3.73 5.70
CA ALA A 143 -2.58 2.74 4.63
C ALA A 143 -1.81 3.34 3.44
N ALA A 144 -2.29 4.46 2.91
CA ALA A 144 -1.61 5.19 1.85
C ALA A 144 -0.17 5.60 2.24
N ALA A 145 0.02 5.98 3.50
CA ALA A 145 1.31 6.37 4.01
C ALA A 145 2.36 5.24 3.97
N CYS A 146 1.96 3.97 4.11
CA CYS A 146 2.87 2.84 3.97
C CYS A 146 3.54 2.80 2.59
N ALA A 147 2.81 3.05 1.50
CA ALA A 147 3.40 3.03 0.16
C ALA A 147 4.43 4.15 -0.03
N VAL A 148 4.13 5.36 0.45
CA VAL A 148 5.06 6.50 0.39
C VAL A 148 6.28 6.27 1.28
N ALA A 149 6.09 5.81 2.52
CA ALA A 149 7.19 5.49 3.42
C ALA A 149 8.10 4.39 2.87
N ALA A 150 7.51 3.34 2.26
CA ALA A 150 8.26 2.30 1.59
C ALA A 150 9.10 2.85 0.42
N ALA A 151 8.54 3.73 -0.41
CA ALA A 151 9.27 4.37 -1.52
C ALA A 151 10.46 5.21 -1.04
N LEU A 152 10.35 5.83 0.14
CA LEU A 152 11.39 6.66 0.75
C LEU A 152 12.41 5.86 1.56
N SER A 153 12.20 4.55 1.71
CA SER A 153 13.05 3.71 2.56
C SER A 153 14.43 3.46 1.91
N PRO A 154 15.51 3.35 2.71
CA PRO A 154 16.82 2.94 2.20
C PRO A 154 16.80 1.58 1.52
N GLU A 155 15.98 0.65 2.01
CA GLU A 155 15.80 -0.68 1.41
C GLU A 155 15.30 -0.58 -0.03
N PHE A 156 14.28 0.26 -0.27
CA PHE A 156 13.75 0.44 -1.61
C PHE A 156 14.70 1.22 -2.52
N ALA A 157 15.35 2.26 -1.99
CA ALA A 157 16.35 3.03 -2.73
C ALA A 157 17.50 2.15 -3.27
N ALA A 158 17.92 1.13 -2.51
CA ALA A 158 18.95 0.18 -2.94
C ALA A 158 18.57 -0.65 -4.18
N ARG A 159 17.28 -0.67 -4.57
CA ARG A 159 16.81 -1.37 -5.78
C ARG A 159 17.10 -0.60 -7.07
N GLY A 160 17.45 0.69 -6.99
CA GLY A 160 17.95 1.47 -8.12
C GLY A 160 16.92 1.90 -9.16
N HIS A 161 15.63 1.82 -8.83
CA HIS A 161 14.53 2.36 -9.66
C HIS A 161 14.66 3.87 -9.81
N LYS A 162 14.37 4.39 -11.00
CA LYS A 162 14.52 5.82 -11.33
C LYS A 162 13.19 6.57 -11.25
N LYS A 163 12.10 5.92 -11.65
CA LYS A 163 10.77 6.55 -11.73
C LYS A 163 9.75 5.69 -11.01
N VAL A 164 9.51 6.08 -9.78
CA VAL A 164 8.71 5.34 -8.81
C VAL A 164 7.39 6.05 -8.59
N VAL A 165 6.29 5.31 -8.65
CA VAL A 165 4.97 5.79 -8.22
C VAL A 165 4.61 5.11 -6.90
N ALA A 166 4.29 5.91 -5.88
CA ALA A 166 3.69 5.45 -4.64
C ALA A 166 2.19 5.80 -4.65
N VAL A 167 1.33 4.80 -4.53
CA VAL A 167 -0.12 4.97 -4.61
C VAL A 167 -0.66 5.51 -3.29
N VAL A 168 -1.19 6.74 -3.33
CA VAL A 168 -1.97 7.33 -2.22
C VAL A 168 -3.40 6.79 -2.29
N SER A 169 -3.65 5.66 -1.64
CA SER A 169 -4.90 4.90 -1.77
C SER A 169 -6.12 5.51 -1.08
N GLY A 170 -5.93 6.46 -0.16
CA GLY A 170 -7.00 6.99 0.67
C GLY A 170 -6.54 8.10 1.63
N GLY A 171 -7.52 8.85 2.12
CA GLY A 171 -7.33 9.98 3.04
C GLY A 171 -8.41 10.07 4.10
N ASN A 172 -9.10 8.95 4.41
CA ASN A 172 -10.21 8.93 5.34
C ASN A 172 -9.69 8.84 6.79
N ILE A 173 -9.21 9.96 7.29
CA ILE A 173 -8.67 10.09 8.65
C ILE A 173 -9.28 11.29 9.37
N ASP A 174 -9.60 11.11 10.65
CA ASP A 174 -9.98 12.23 11.52
C ASP A 174 -8.81 13.22 11.65
N LEU A 175 -9.08 14.52 11.49
CA LEU A 175 -8.03 15.55 11.48
C LEU A 175 -7.34 15.70 12.85
N THR A 176 -8.04 15.43 13.96
CA THR A 176 -7.41 15.44 15.29
C THR A 176 -6.39 14.30 15.38
N ARG A 177 -6.78 13.10 14.92
CA ARG A 177 -5.87 11.96 14.86
C ARG A 177 -4.70 12.20 13.90
N PHE A 178 -4.95 12.76 12.73
CA PHE A 178 -3.90 13.14 11.79
C PHE A 178 -2.90 14.11 12.43
N ALA A 179 -3.38 15.15 13.10
CA ALA A 179 -2.52 16.15 13.72
C ALA A 179 -1.70 15.57 14.89
N GLN A 180 -2.26 14.63 15.65
CA GLN A 180 -1.53 13.87 16.67
C GLN A 180 -0.41 13.02 16.06
N LEU A 181 -0.72 12.22 15.03
CA LEU A 181 0.23 11.30 14.41
C LEU A 181 1.39 12.05 13.72
N THR A 182 1.10 13.20 13.12
CA THR A 182 2.10 13.99 12.37
C THR A 182 2.88 14.97 13.26
N GLY A 183 2.52 15.09 14.54
CA GLY A 183 3.06 16.12 15.42
C GLY A 183 2.73 17.54 14.96
N ALA A 184 1.67 17.72 14.17
CA ALA A 184 1.24 19.05 13.69
C ALA A 184 0.74 19.95 14.83
N CYS A 185 0.39 19.35 15.98
CA CYS A 185 0.04 20.07 17.20
C CYS A 185 1.25 20.38 18.11
N GLU A 186 2.45 19.87 17.81
CA GLU A 186 3.64 20.14 18.62
C GLU A 186 4.32 21.43 18.14
N GLU A 187 4.63 22.34 19.07
CA GLU A 187 5.39 23.57 18.76
C GLU A 187 6.70 23.20 18.07
N LYS A 188 7.03 23.90 16.97
CA LYS A 188 8.28 23.73 16.22
C LYS A 188 9.47 23.76 17.19
N GLN A 189 10.06 22.61 17.50
CA GLN A 189 11.46 22.59 17.90
C GLN A 189 12.27 23.08 16.70
N ASN A 190 12.95 24.21 16.89
CA ASN A 190 13.77 24.89 15.89
C ASN A 190 14.71 23.90 15.20
N TYR A 191 14.41 23.54 13.95
CA TYR A 191 15.44 23.01 13.06
C TYR A 191 16.21 24.22 12.53
N GLU A 192 17.38 24.48 13.10
CA GLU A 192 18.38 25.37 12.49
C GLU A 192 18.79 24.76 11.14
N LEU A 193 18.70 25.58 10.09
CA LEU A 193 19.17 25.29 8.73
C LEU A 193 20.69 25.37 8.64
#